data_AF-A0AAE0W6L6-F1
#
_entry.id   AF-A0AAE0W6L6-F1
#
_cell.length_a   1.000
_cell.length_b   1.000
_cell.length_c   1.000
_cell.angle_alpha   90.00
_cell.angle_beta   90.00
_cell.angle_gamma   90.00
#
_symmetry.space_group_name_H-M   'P 1'
#
loop_
_entity.id
_entity.type
_entity.pdbx_description
1 polymer ?
#
loop_
_entity_poly.entity_id
_entity_poly.type
_entity_poly.pdbx_seq_one_letter_code
_entity_poly.pdbx_strand_id
1 'polypeptide(L)'
;MNPTNFPKNYVGFMKKALVLLKNYNLIKRVVLEVEQSLLGAPEDTLPPIKSFVSVFTNNTFTYRNVPEIPVNNKTFLTFMVMASADAHISLSAVYGDVDRKTYEIVIGADGNTKSMIRDGSMGKVRSEALTINVLSKSELHYFWISWGNHHVEVGRGAQYGHGRFLDWNVPPNRQFHVNSLAVATGYASHGQWEFAELFDPDKDFGKEAKKARVKLSLLWIARKQRMLQYLEEAYPNTIDIKVLLQQSKIKPADMITAMIMLKDLEKKRLIQEVDEGRWLRIQSGDFTQTDHEVKLVKDMPQLTGREQPTIAIITSLYCEKLAVDAMIEDKVTFVKYKTEARRSYVGESQVYTVGQIGRFKVVSTKLSKTPGSAQIGVISAENTVTRLLGTFSKVEHVLLVGVGGGVPHYTDYSKHVRLGDVVVSLTNSKNDPLYIQCQKVEKIGSANGYTYNTSCWDCADRTLQNVVSSLRDITDSSVHVLKPWEPNIDQGLEILCSEESNFHRPSIKSDKLYYTKLDGTTVQVDHPLPTGHAALSHRDGQPKIHYGVVGTGKLIARTDNLKRDFAQMNNVKAFDVDFSCVLDSLEGNRNESFLIIRGIADYQDGIKKEWQPYAAVVAAAYMKSLIMAM
;
A
#
# COMPACT_ATOMS: atom_id res chain seq x y z
N MET A 1 3.27 48.66 -25.77
CA MET A 1 4.74 48.68 -25.60
C MET A 1 5.37 47.66 -26.53
N ASN A 2 6.53 47.99 -27.12
CA ASN A 2 7.26 47.13 -28.06
C ASN A 2 7.87 45.91 -27.31
N PRO A 3 7.67 44.65 -27.74
CA PRO A 3 8.16 43.45 -27.04
C PRO A 3 9.68 43.38 -26.82
N THR A 4 10.44 44.18 -27.56
CA THR A 4 11.91 44.31 -27.42
C THR A 4 12.34 45.00 -26.14
N ASN A 5 11.43 45.66 -25.42
CA ASN A 5 11.74 46.42 -24.20
C ASN A 5 11.52 45.59 -22.91
N PHE A 6 11.15 44.31 -23.02
CA PHE A 6 11.01 43.44 -21.85
C PHE A 6 12.34 42.79 -21.46
N PRO A 7 12.67 42.67 -20.16
CA PRO A 7 13.83 41.91 -19.72
C PRO A 7 13.73 40.46 -20.22
N LYS A 8 14.83 39.91 -20.75
CA LYS A 8 14.88 38.56 -21.38
C LYS A 8 14.25 37.46 -20.51
N ASN A 9 14.30 37.63 -19.19
CA ASN A 9 13.82 36.69 -18.18
C ASN A 9 12.28 36.54 -18.17
N TYR A 10 11.53 37.53 -18.66
CA TYR A 10 10.06 37.53 -18.66
C TYR A 10 9.44 37.07 -19.99
N VAL A 11 10.24 36.94 -21.05
CA VAL A 11 9.78 36.50 -22.38
C VAL A 11 9.17 35.09 -22.33
N GLY A 12 9.72 34.21 -21.49
CA GLY A 12 9.19 32.85 -21.30
C GLY A 12 7.82 32.81 -20.62
N PHE A 13 7.59 33.69 -19.64
CA PHE A 13 6.30 33.83 -18.96
C PHE A 13 5.24 34.39 -19.91
N MET A 14 5.57 35.46 -20.66
CA MET A 14 4.65 36.05 -21.64
C MET A 14 4.26 35.07 -22.75
N LYS A 15 5.20 34.25 -23.25
CA LYS A 15 4.89 33.19 -24.22
C LYS A 15 3.89 32.16 -23.66
N LYS A 16 4.04 31.74 -22.40
CA LYS A 16 3.11 30.80 -21.76
C LYS A 16 1.74 31.40 -21.53
N ALA A 17 1.67 32.65 -21.08
CA ALA A 17 0.41 33.37 -20.90
C ALA A 17 -0.34 33.52 -22.24
N LEU A 18 0.36 33.86 -23.32
CA LEU A 18 -0.23 33.95 -24.67
C LEU A 18 -0.73 32.58 -25.19
N VAL A 19 -0.03 31.49 -24.91
CA VAL A 19 -0.47 30.13 -25.27
C VAL A 19 -1.72 29.73 -24.48
N LEU A 20 -1.78 30.05 -23.19
CA LEU A 20 -2.96 29.80 -22.35
C LEU A 20 -4.18 30.60 -22.84
N LEU A 21 -3.99 31.86 -23.25
CA LEU A 21 -5.05 32.72 -23.74
C LEU A 21 -5.67 32.25 -25.06
N LYS A 22 -4.95 31.46 -25.88
CA LYS A 22 -5.51 30.85 -27.10
C LYS A 22 -6.64 29.86 -26.81
N ASN A 23 -6.72 29.32 -25.59
CA ASN A 23 -7.74 28.35 -25.19
C ASN A 23 -9.00 29.01 -24.59
N TYR A 24 -9.04 30.35 -24.44
CA TYR A 24 -10.14 31.06 -23.80
C TYR A 24 -10.64 32.23 -24.67
N ASN A 25 -11.62 31.93 -25.52
CA ASN A 25 -12.16 32.81 -26.56
C ASN A 25 -12.87 34.07 -26.00
N LEU A 26 -13.16 34.09 -24.70
CA LEU A 26 -13.88 35.17 -24.00
C LEU A 26 -12.98 36.31 -23.53
N ILE A 27 -11.67 36.08 -23.40
CA ILE A 27 -10.73 37.07 -22.85
C ILE A 27 -10.19 37.93 -24.00
N LYS A 28 -10.75 39.13 -24.18
CA LYS A 28 -10.40 40.03 -25.29
C LYS A 28 -9.16 40.89 -25.05
N ARG A 29 -8.73 41.08 -23.78
CA ARG A 29 -7.55 41.88 -23.42
C ARG A 29 -7.00 41.44 -22.07
N VAL A 30 -5.68 41.31 -21.99
CA VAL A 30 -4.94 41.15 -20.72
C VAL A 30 -3.95 42.31 -20.63
N VAL A 31 -3.99 43.04 -19.52
CA VAL A 31 -3.05 44.12 -19.21
C VAL A 31 -2.12 43.61 -18.12
N LEU A 32 -0.81 43.68 -18.37
CA LEU A 32 0.23 43.33 -17.40
C LEU A 32 0.98 44.62 -17.07
N GLU A 33 0.86 45.07 -15.82
CA GLU A 33 1.73 46.10 -15.27
C GLU A 33 2.95 45.46 -14.61
N VAL A 34 4.12 46.00 -14.92
CA VAL A 34 5.38 45.59 -14.33
C VAL A 34 5.92 46.80 -13.59
N GLU A 35 5.81 46.79 -12.26
CA GLU A 35 6.51 47.76 -11.42
C GLU A 35 7.93 47.27 -11.14
N GLN A 36 8.90 48.10 -11.48
CA GLN A 36 10.26 47.92 -11.02
C GLN A 36 10.43 48.74 -9.74
N SER A 37 10.34 48.06 -8.59
CA SER A 37 10.60 48.67 -7.29
C SER A 37 12.02 49.25 -7.23
N LEU A 38 12.13 50.55 -6.95
CA LEU A 38 13.39 51.27 -6.70
C LEU A 38 13.84 51.19 -5.22
N LEU A 39 13.20 50.35 -4.40
CA LEU A 39 13.78 49.95 -3.13
C LEU A 39 14.89 48.95 -3.43
N GLY A 40 16.13 49.33 -3.08
CA GLY A 40 17.30 48.46 -3.16
C GLY A 40 16.97 47.06 -2.61
N ALA A 41 17.52 46.04 -3.28
CA ALA A 41 17.26 44.65 -2.95
C ALA A 41 17.27 44.43 -1.43
N PRO A 42 16.22 43.83 -0.83
CA PRO A 42 16.37 43.34 0.52
C PRO A 42 17.40 42.22 0.46
N GLU A 43 18.43 42.30 1.29
CA GLU A 43 19.33 41.19 1.64
C GLU A 43 18.58 39.97 2.24
N ASP A 44 17.24 39.95 2.25
CA ASP A 44 16.39 39.01 3.00
C ASP A 44 15.31 38.31 2.16
N THR A 45 15.51 38.07 0.86
CA THR A 45 14.65 37.10 0.16
C THR A 45 15.23 35.70 0.27
N LEU A 46 14.72 34.94 1.25
CA LEU A 46 14.96 33.51 1.38
C LEU A 46 14.75 32.78 0.04
N PRO A 47 15.65 31.87 -0.37
CA PRO A 47 15.34 30.89 -1.39
C PRO A 47 14.08 30.12 -0.95
N PRO A 48 13.21 29.67 -1.86
CA PRO A 48 11.99 29.01 -1.46
C PRO A 48 12.29 27.78 -0.56
N ILE A 49 11.37 27.44 0.35
CA ILE A 49 11.59 26.35 1.30
C ILE A 49 11.19 25.02 0.63
N LYS A 50 12.13 24.08 0.56
CA LYS A 50 11.98 22.75 -0.07
C LYS A 50 11.32 21.74 0.86
N SER A 51 11.68 21.77 2.14
CA SER A 51 11.13 20.93 3.21
C SER A 51 11.36 21.63 4.55
N PHE A 52 10.53 21.30 5.53
CA PHE A 52 10.52 21.98 6.82
C PHE A 52 10.21 20.97 7.93
N VAL A 53 11.01 20.98 9.00
CA VAL A 53 10.84 20.11 10.17
C VAL A 53 10.87 20.98 11.42
N SER A 54 9.82 20.85 12.25
CA SER A 54 9.76 21.49 13.56
C SER A 54 10.11 20.48 14.65
N VAL A 55 10.99 20.87 15.58
CA VAL A 55 11.38 20.07 16.73
C VAL A 55 11.19 20.91 17.99
N PHE A 56 10.65 20.29 19.04
CA PHE A 56 10.47 20.94 20.34
C PHE A 56 11.35 20.26 21.39
N THR A 57 12.01 21.06 22.23
CA THR A 57 12.82 20.60 23.36
C THR A 57 12.27 21.16 24.67
N ASN A 58 12.24 20.31 25.70
CA ASN A 58 11.80 20.67 27.05
C ASN A 58 12.96 21.32 27.83
N ASN A 59 12.63 21.94 28.96
CA ASN A 59 13.58 22.56 29.88
C ASN A 59 14.30 21.57 30.82
N THR A 60 14.59 20.34 30.35
CA THR A 60 15.22 19.28 31.16
C THR A 60 16.66 18.98 30.76
N PHE A 61 17.24 19.79 29.87
CA PHE A 61 18.57 19.58 29.28
C PHE A 61 18.80 18.13 28.83
N THR A 62 17.96 17.68 27.91
CA THR A 62 18.05 16.34 27.33
C THR A 62 18.15 16.44 25.82
N TYR A 63 19.18 15.83 25.24
CA TYR A 63 19.37 15.80 23.80
C TYR A 63 18.28 14.97 23.13
N ARG A 64 17.56 15.61 22.21
CA ARG A 64 16.62 14.98 21.30
C ARG A 64 17.30 14.79 19.95
N ASN A 65 17.47 13.54 19.53
CA ASN A 65 17.95 13.23 18.18
C ASN A 65 16.93 13.69 17.13
N VAL A 66 17.42 14.22 16.01
CA VAL A 66 16.61 14.75 14.90
C VAL A 66 16.93 13.97 13.61
N PRO A 67 16.53 12.69 13.52
CA PRO A 67 16.82 11.84 12.37
C PRO A 67 16.11 12.30 11.08
N GLU A 68 15.08 13.14 11.19
CA GLU A 68 14.34 13.71 10.07
C GLU A 68 15.20 14.66 9.21
N ILE A 69 16.32 15.15 9.75
CA ILE A 69 17.26 16.05 9.06
C ILE A 69 18.51 15.27 8.62
N PRO A 70 18.64 14.93 7.33
CA PRO A 70 19.81 14.19 6.85
C PRO A 70 21.04 15.11 6.79
N VAL A 71 22.09 14.76 7.55
CA VAL A 71 23.36 15.50 7.61
C VAL A 71 24.54 14.78 6.94
N ASN A 72 24.42 13.48 6.65
CA ASN A 72 25.49 12.60 6.17
C ASN A 72 26.07 12.98 4.79
N ASN A 73 25.38 13.82 4.02
CA ASN A 73 25.88 14.32 2.72
C ASN A 73 25.87 15.85 2.66
N LYS A 74 25.87 16.49 3.82
CA LYS A 74 25.90 17.95 3.96
C LYS A 74 27.18 18.35 4.67
N THR A 75 27.61 19.56 4.37
CA THR A 75 28.70 20.26 5.07
C THR A 75 28.20 21.54 5.72
N PHE A 76 26.90 21.83 5.60
CA PHE A 76 26.27 23.00 6.16
C PHE A 76 24.79 22.72 6.49
N LEU A 77 24.23 23.52 7.39
CA LEU A 77 22.84 23.49 7.81
C LEU A 77 22.37 24.91 8.15
N THR A 78 21.16 25.25 7.76
CA THR A 78 20.45 26.46 8.20
C THR A 78 19.25 26.06 9.05
N PHE A 79 18.97 26.80 10.11
CA PHE A 79 17.86 26.53 11.02
C PHE A 79 17.42 27.81 11.71
N MET A 80 16.25 27.75 12.36
CA MET A 80 15.77 28.77 13.27
C MET A 80 15.61 28.18 14.67
N VAL A 81 15.79 29.02 15.67
CA VAL A 81 15.51 28.63 17.05
C VAL A 81 14.86 29.79 17.81
N MET A 82 13.85 29.45 18.59
CA MET A 82 13.20 30.31 19.58
C MET A 82 13.41 29.66 20.95
N ALA A 83 14.14 30.36 21.80
CA ALA A 83 14.55 29.93 23.13
C ALA A 83 14.97 31.18 23.94
N SER A 84 14.82 31.17 25.27
CA SER A 84 15.28 32.27 26.11
C SER A 84 16.79 32.28 26.33
N ALA A 85 17.44 31.11 26.31
CA ALA A 85 18.88 30.91 26.45
C ALA A 85 19.25 29.43 26.14
N ASP A 86 20.55 29.13 26.07
CA ASP A 86 21.11 27.78 26.06
C ASP A 86 20.52 26.86 24.97
N ALA A 87 20.66 27.25 23.71
CA ALA A 87 20.31 26.42 22.58
C ALA A 87 21.51 25.54 22.19
N HIS A 88 21.42 24.23 22.42
CA HIS A 88 22.49 23.27 22.16
C HIS A 88 22.22 22.46 20.89
N ILE A 89 23.24 22.31 20.07
CA ILE A 89 23.23 21.53 18.83
C ILE A 89 24.43 20.61 18.82
N SER A 90 24.20 19.32 18.67
CA SER A 90 25.23 18.29 18.62
C SER A 90 25.32 17.70 17.21
N LEU A 91 26.48 17.85 16.58
CA LEU A 91 26.85 17.22 15.31
C LEU A 91 27.84 16.08 15.57
N SER A 92 27.41 14.83 15.43
CA SER A 92 28.21 13.67 15.84
C SER A 92 28.42 12.63 14.75
N ALA A 93 29.48 11.84 14.89
CA ALA A 93 29.80 10.75 13.97
C ALA A 93 28.92 9.50 14.17
N VAL A 94 28.35 9.34 15.37
CA VAL A 94 27.58 8.15 15.80
C VAL A 94 26.22 8.60 16.31
N TYR A 95 25.15 7.96 15.83
CA TYR A 95 23.79 8.27 16.25
C TYR A 95 23.59 8.07 17.76
N GLY A 96 23.01 9.06 18.42
CA GLY A 96 22.76 9.05 19.87
C GLY A 96 23.99 9.34 20.75
N ASP A 97 25.20 9.44 20.18
CA ASP A 97 26.39 9.86 20.91
C ASP A 97 26.52 11.39 20.80
N VAL A 98 26.52 12.08 21.93
CA VAL A 98 26.68 13.54 22.03
C VAL A 98 28.02 13.92 22.67
N ASP A 99 28.81 12.94 23.12
CA ASP A 99 30.05 13.17 23.85
C ASP A 99 31.28 12.89 22.98
N ARG A 100 31.31 11.72 22.33
CA ARG A 100 32.49 11.27 21.56
C ARG A 100 32.32 11.59 20.09
N LYS A 101 33.39 12.15 19.51
CA LYS A 101 33.41 12.56 18.09
C LYS A 101 32.17 13.41 17.76
N THR A 102 32.03 14.48 18.54
CA THR A 102 30.91 15.41 18.47
C THR A 102 31.42 16.84 18.47
N TYR A 103 30.84 17.67 17.63
CA TYR A 103 30.94 19.12 17.70
C TYR A 103 29.65 19.63 18.37
N GLU A 104 29.78 20.18 19.57
CA GLU A 104 28.66 20.82 20.28
C GLU A 104 28.72 22.32 20.02
N ILE A 105 27.62 22.88 19.52
CA ILE A 105 27.43 24.32 19.35
C ILE A 105 26.40 24.76 20.39
N VAL A 106 26.77 25.75 21.20
CA VAL A 106 25.89 26.37 22.20
C VAL A 106 25.67 27.82 21.80
N ILE A 107 24.42 28.18 21.55
CA ILE A 107 24.01 29.54 21.21
C ILE A 107 23.29 30.13 22.42
N GLY A 108 23.69 31.35 22.82
CA GLY A 108 23.05 32.07 23.93
C GLY A 108 23.26 31.43 25.31
N ALA A 109 24.47 30.94 25.57
CA ALA A 109 24.94 30.52 26.89
C ALA A 109 25.06 31.70 27.88
N ASP A 110 25.25 31.36 29.16
CA ASP A 110 25.37 32.30 30.30
C ASP A 110 24.24 33.34 30.30
N GLY A 111 23.00 32.86 30.19
CA GLY A 111 21.83 33.73 30.16
C GLY A 111 21.74 34.57 28.87
N ASN A 112 22.06 33.97 27.72
CA ASN A 112 21.98 34.60 26.41
C ASN A 112 22.97 35.77 26.19
N THR A 113 24.18 35.63 26.74
CA THR A 113 25.25 36.66 26.65
C THR A 113 26.42 36.23 25.78
N LYS A 114 26.63 34.92 25.59
CA LYS A 114 27.73 34.39 24.79
C LYS A 114 27.35 33.10 24.07
N SER A 115 28.12 32.73 23.05
CA SER A 115 27.97 31.47 22.32
C SER A 115 29.32 30.77 22.24
N MET A 116 29.34 29.45 22.07
CA MET A 116 30.58 28.69 22.03
C MET A 116 30.48 27.41 21.20
N ILE A 117 31.64 26.95 20.71
CA ILE A 117 31.83 25.61 20.15
C ILE A 117 32.63 24.78 21.16
N ARG A 118 32.17 23.57 21.45
CA ARG A 118 32.79 22.60 22.35
C ARG A 118 33.08 21.29 21.65
N ASP A 119 34.10 20.62 22.17
CA ASP A 119 34.56 19.33 21.71
C ASP A 119 33.86 18.21 22.51
N GLY A 120 32.63 17.89 22.11
CA GLY A 120 31.70 17.01 22.85
C GLY A 120 30.79 17.78 23.81
N SER A 121 29.67 17.16 24.18
CA SER A 121 28.70 17.72 25.14
C SER A 121 29.36 18.02 26.48
N MET A 122 29.24 19.28 26.91
CA MET A 122 29.90 19.81 28.11
C MET A 122 31.43 19.61 28.11
N GLY A 123 32.01 19.45 26.93
CA GLY A 123 33.43 19.23 26.72
C GLY A 123 34.26 20.52 26.72
N LYS A 124 35.52 20.40 26.29
CA LYS A 124 36.44 21.55 26.24
C LYS A 124 35.95 22.59 25.22
N VAL A 125 35.85 23.85 25.66
CA VAL A 125 35.55 24.99 24.78
C VAL A 125 36.70 25.20 23.78
N ARG A 126 36.34 25.32 22.50
CA ARG A 126 37.26 25.49 21.38
C ARG A 126 37.15 26.86 20.73
N SER A 127 35.96 27.44 20.76
CA SER A 127 35.66 28.78 20.26
C SER A 127 34.59 29.40 21.15
N GLU A 128 34.70 30.69 21.44
CA GLU A 128 33.74 31.44 22.25
C GLU A 128 33.62 32.86 21.69
N ALA A 129 32.41 33.42 21.71
CA ALA A 129 32.15 34.78 21.30
C ALA A 129 31.02 35.42 22.12
N LEU A 130 31.09 36.74 22.32
CA LEU A 130 30.02 37.51 22.94
C LEU A 130 28.83 37.66 21.97
N THR A 131 27.63 37.29 22.41
CA THR A 131 26.42 37.21 21.60
C THR A 131 25.20 37.62 22.44
N ILE A 132 25.19 38.88 22.86
CA ILE A 132 24.14 39.42 23.74
C ILE A 132 22.78 39.39 23.04
N ASN A 133 21.79 38.77 23.69
CA ASN A 133 20.40 38.65 23.21
C ASN A 133 20.30 38.00 21.82
N VAL A 134 21.17 37.03 21.54
CA VAL A 134 21.18 36.36 20.23
C VAL A 134 19.96 35.45 20.04
N LEU A 135 19.44 34.88 21.12
CA LEU A 135 18.17 34.14 21.13
C LEU A 135 17.00 35.02 21.62
N SER A 136 15.77 34.63 21.29
CA SER A 136 14.54 35.28 21.76
C SER A 136 13.53 34.25 22.26
N LYS A 137 12.84 34.58 23.36
CA LYS A 137 11.76 33.75 23.94
C LYS A 137 10.46 33.83 23.15
N SER A 138 10.32 34.82 22.26
CA SER A 138 9.07 35.13 21.54
C SER A 138 9.22 35.16 20.03
N GLU A 139 10.45 35.09 19.51
CA GLU A 139 10.74 35.18 18.08
C GLU A 139 11.74 34.11 17.67
N LEU A 140 11.54 33.55 16.47
CA LEU A 140 12.47 32.62 15.84
C LEU A 140 13.59 33.41 15.15
N HIS A 141 14.84 33.13 15.51
CA HIS A 141 16.00 33.71 14.86
C HIS A 141 16.71 32.72 13.96
N TYR A 142 17.18 33.19 12.79
CA TYR A 142 17.93 32.39 11.83
C TYR A 142 19.40 32.25 12.21
N PHE A 143 19.90 31.03 12.02
CA PHE A 143 21.31 30.67 12.17
C PHE A 143 21.73 29.68 11.09
N TRP A 144 23.03 29.64 10.84
CA TRP A 144 23.65 28.63 10.01
C TRP A 144 24.89 28.06 10.70
N ILE A 145 25.16 26.78 10.43
CA ILE A 145 26.36 26.06 10.85
C ILE A 145 27.00 25.42 9.62
N SER A 146 28.32 25.52 9.51
CA SER A 146 29.13 24.79 8.54
C SER A 146 30.17 23.94 9.25
N TRP A 147 30.47 22.77 8.69
CA TRP A 147 31.53 21.86 9.12
C TRP A 147 32.36 21.37 7.91
N GLY A 148 32.28 22.10 6.80
CA GLY A 148 33.03 21.81 5.58
C GLY A 148 34.51 22.10 5.73
N ASN A 149 35.34 21.45 4.91
CA ASN A 149 36.78 21.72 4.81
C ASN A 149 37.53 21.68 6.16
N HIS A 150 37.10 20.81 7.08
CA HIS A 150 37.69 20.65 8.42
C HIS A 150 37.57 21.90 9.30
N HIS A 151 36.55 22.71 9.06
CA HIS A 151 36.34 23.99 9.73
C HIS A 151 34.90 24.08 10.21
N VAL A 152 34.70 24.34 11.51
CA VAL A 152 33.35 24.50 12.09
C VAL A 152 33.07 25.97 12.31
N GLU A 153 32.04 26.47 11.66
CA GLU A 153 31.66 27.89 11.68
C GLU A 153 30.19 28.04 12.00
N VAL A 154 29.85 29.12 12.71
CA VAL A 154 28.47 29.46 13.05
C VAL A 154 28.23 30.94 12.82
N GLY A 155 27.10 31.27 12.20
CA GLY A 155 26.68 32.65 11.98
C GLY A 155 25.20 32.88 12.11
N ARG A 156 24.83 34.15 12.15
CA ARG A 156 23.45 34.64 12.25
C ARG A 156 22.93 35.03 10.88
N GLY A 157 21.65 34.76 10.63
CA GLY A 157 20.96 35.11 9.39
C GLY A 157 20.69 33.88 8.52
N ALA A 158 19.89 34.07 7.47
CA ALA A 158 19.46 32.99 6.59
C ALA A 158 20.51 32.61 5.51
N GLN A 159 21.44 33.53 5.21
CA GLN A 159 22.46 33.34 4.19
C GLN A 159 23.76 32.82 4.80
N TYR A 160 24.28 31.73 4.22
CA TYR A 160 25.59 31.17 4.60
C TYR A 160 26.71 32.20 4.42
N GLY A 161 27.64 32.26 5.37
CA GLY A 161 28.80 33.16 5.33
C GLY A 161 28.56 34.57 5.88
N HIS A 162 27.29 34.98 6.06
CA HIS A 162 26.96 36.27 6.68
C HIS A 162 26.87 36.17 8.20
N GLY A 163 27.24 37.23 8.92
CA GLY A 163 27.03 37.32 10.37
C GLY A 163 27.73 36.23 11.20
N ARG A 164 28.88 35.71 10.74
CA ARG A 164 29.67 34.70 11.43
C ARG A 164 30.13 35.21 12.81
N PHE A 165 29.91 34.42 13.85
CA PHE A 165 30.31 34.74 15.22
C PHE A 165 31.06 33.61 15.94
N LEU A 166 31.08 32.39 15.42
CA LEU A 166 31.97 31.31 15.91
C LEU A 166 32.76 30.70 14.78
N ASP A 167 33.97 30.27 15.12
CA ASP A 167 34.96 29.71 14.19
C ASP A 167 35.88 28.75 14.94
N TRP A 168 36.05 27.54 14.41
CA TRP A 168 36.99 26.56 14.94
C TRP A 168 37.65 25.72 13.84
N ASN A 169 38.96 25.90 13.66
CA ASN A 169 39.81 25.04 12.84
C ASN A 169 40.03 23.67 13.51
N VAL A 170 39.46 22.61 12.92
CA VAL A 170 39.43 21.28 13.55
C VAL A 170 40.75 20.53 13.31
N PRO A 171 41.48 20.14 14.37
CA PRO A 171 42.74 19.44 14.21
C PRO A 171 42.52 18.01 13.65
N PRO A 172 43.48 17.45 12.89
CA PRO A 172 43.34 16.14 12.22
C PRO A 172 42.85 15.00 13.12
N ASN A 173 43.26 14.97 14.39
CA ASN A 173 42.87 13.95 15.36
C ASN A 173 41.42 14.07 15.87
N ARG A 174 40.70 15.16 15.53
CA ARG A 174 39.29 15.40 15.87
C ARG A 174 38.41 15.55 14.63
N GLN A 175 38.94 15.30 13.43
CA GLN A 175 38.15 15.30 12.20
C GLN A 175 37.37 14.00 12.06
N PHE A 176 36.09 14.10 11.74
CA PHE A 176 35.23 12.95 11.47
C PHE A 176 34.08 13.35 10.53
N HIS A 177 33.41 12.35 9.98
CA HIS A 177 32.23 12.55 9.15
C HIS A 177 30.99 12.66 10.05
N VAL A 178 30.24 13.75 9.90
CA VAL A 178 29.01 14.02 10.68
C VAL A 178 27.86 13.18 10.11
N ASN A 179 27.27 12.33 10.96
CA ASN A 179 26.19 11.42 10.59
C ASN A 179 24.90 11.62 11.39
N SER A 180 24.94 12.43 12.45
CA SER A 180 23.81 12.59 13.36
C SER A 180 23.71 14.02 13.85
N LEU A 181 22.46 14.45 14.03
CA LEU A 181 22.08 15.75 14.58
C LEU A 181 21.19 15.52 15.82
N ALA A 182 21.51 16.20 16.92
CA ALA A 182 20.65 16.27 18.09
C ALA A 182 20.58 17.72 18.60
N VAL A 183 19.45 18.08 19.24
CA VAL A 183 19.25 19.40 19.83
C VAL A 183 18.76 19.30 21.26
N ALA A 184 19.09 20.30 22.08
CA ALA A 184 18.61 20.44 23.45
C ALA A 184 18.48 21.92 23.82
N THR A 185 17.66 22.21 24.82
CA THR A 185 17.66 23.51 25.51
C THR A 185 18.01 23.35 26.98
N GLY A 186 18.63 24.39 27.57
CA GLY A 186 18.99 24.42 28.99
C GLY A 186 17.80 24.34 29.95
N TYR A 187 18.09 24.16 31.24
CA TYR A 187 17.07 23.95 32.29
C TYR A 187 16.08 25.11 32.47
N ALA A 188 16.41 26.30 31.97
CA ALA A 188 15.58 27.49 32.07
C ALA A 188 14.82 27.83 30.78
N SER A 189 14.99 27.06 29.70
CA SER A 189 14.43 27.37 28.38
C SER A 189 13.72 26.17 27.74
N HIS A 190 12.55 26.44 27.17
CA HIS A 190 11.98 25.58 26.13
C HIS A 190 12.55 26.00 24.78
N GLY A 191 12.65 25.07 23.83
CA GLY A 191 13.14 25.36 22.49
C GLY A 191 12.12 24.97 21.44
N GLN A 192 11.82 25.88 20.53
CA GLN A 192 11.22 25.56 19.24
C GLN A 192 12.30 25.72 18.17
N TRP A 193 12.53 24.65 17.43
CA TRP A 193 13.56 24.55 16.41
C TRP A 193 12.90 24.31 15.07
N GLU A 194 13.37 25.00 14.05
CA GLU A 194 12.85 24.86 12.70
C GLU A 194 13.99 24.66 11.72
N PHE A 195 14.01 23.50 11.08
CA PHE A 195 15.00 23.15 10.09
C PHE A 195 14.37 23.30 8.71
N ALA A 196 14.77 24.33 7.99
CA ALA A 196 14.33 24.61 6.63
C ALA A 196 15.41 24.19 5.63
N GLU A 197 15.04 23.36 4.66
CA GLU A 197 15.90 23.11 3.51
C GLU A 197 15.65 24.19 2.47
N LEU A 198 16.63 25.06 2.22
CA LEU A 198 16.54 26.14 1.23
C LEU A 198 16.89 25.61 -0.18
N PHE A 199 16.25 26.13 -1.24
CA PHE A 199 16.64 25.80 -2.62
C PHE A 199 18.06 26.31 -2.94
N ASP A 200 18.89 25.44 -3.51
CA ASP A 200 20.19 25.79 -4.08
C ASP A 200 20.01 26.01 -5.60
N PRO A 201 20.18 27.24 -6.12
CA PRO A 201 19.99 27.56 -7.54
C PRO A 201 20.83 26.71 -8.51
N ASP A 202 22.05 26.36 -8.10
CA ASP A 202 23.04 25.65 -8.94
C ASP A 202 22.86 24.13 -8.88
N LYS A 203 22.38 23.58 -7.75
CA LYS A 203 22.09 22.15 -7.59
C LYS A 203 20.65 21.75 -7.90
N ASP A 204 19.66 22.56 -7.57
CA ASP A 204 18.24 22.16 -7.60
C ASP A 204 17.51 22.50 -8.91
N PHE A 205 18.06 23.36 -9.78
CA PHE A 205 17.47 23.72 -11.06
C PHE A 205 18.05 22.98 -12.27
N GLY A 206 19.08 22.14 -12.07
CA GLY A 206 19.56 21.21 -13.10
C GLY A 206 18.47 20.18 -13.45
N LYS A 207 18.16 20.03 -14.75
CA LYS A 207 17.18 19.03 -15.25
C LYS A 207 17.44 17.62 -14.67
N GLU A 208 18.70 17.27 -14.44
CA GLU A 208 19.12 15.97 -13.93
C GLU A 208 18.85 15.81 -12.42
N ALA A 209 19.09 16.85 -11.61
CA ALA A 209 18.81 16.82 -10.17
C ALA A 209 17.31 16.76 -9.88
N LYS A 210 16.48 17.50 -10.64
CA LYS A 210 15.02 17.39 -10.58
C LYS A 210 14.53 15.99 -10.96
N LYS A 211 15.10 15.41 -12.03
CA LYS A 211 14.80 14.03 -12.45
C LYS A 211 15.23 13.01 -11.40
N ALA A 212 16.39 13.20 -10.77
CA ALA A 212 16.90 12.33 -9.71
C ALA A 212 16.03 12.40 -8.44
N ARG A 213 15.59 13.60 -8.02
CA ARG A 213 14.70 13.79 -6.86
C ARG A 213 13.32 13.18 -7.06
N VAL A 214 12.70 13.41 -8.23
CA VAL A 214 11.41 12.78 -8.57
C VAL A 214 11.57 11.26 -8.62
N LYS A 215 12.65 10.76 -9.22
CA LYS A 215 12.96 9.33 -9.25
C LYS A 215 13.13 8.74 -7.85
N LEU A 216 13.85 9.42 -6.95
CA LEU A 216 14.02 9.01 -5.56
C LEU A 216 12.68 9.02 -4.80
N SER A 217 11.89 10.09 -4.92
CA SER A 217 10.57 10.19 -4.29
C SER A 217 9.62 9.09 -4.75
N LEU A 218 9.55 8.83 -6.06
CA LEU A 218 8.74 7.74 -6.62
C LEU A 218 9.24 6.37 -6.17
N LEU A 219 10.55 6.17 -6.08
CA LEU A 219 11.14 4.94 -5.59
C LEU A 219 10.78 4.69 -4.12
N TRP A 220 10.77 5.73 -3.29
CA TRP A 220 10.39 5.62 -1.88
C TRP A 220 8.88 5.33 -1.71
N ILE A 221 8.01 5.99 -2.48
CA ILE A 221 6.57 5.67 -2.50
C ILE A 221 6.36 4.20 -2.90
N ALA A 222 7.05 3.75 -3.97
CA ALA A 222 6.96 2.37 -4.42
C ALA A 222 7.47 1.36 -3.38
N ARG A 223 8.57 1.67 -2.67
CA ARG A 223 9.10 0.84 -1.59
C ARG A 223 8.14 0.74 -0.41
N LYS A 224 7.58 1.87 0.04
CA LYS A 224 6.59 1.91 1.11
C LYS A 224 5.33 1.11 0.76
N GLN A 225 4.82 1.28 -0.46
CA GLN A 225 3.66 0.51 -0.94
C GLN A 225 3.97 -0.99 -1.00
N ARG A 226 5.19 -1.36 -1.39
CA ARG A 226 5.64 -2.75 -1.41
C ARG A 226 5.75 -3.34 0.00
N MET A 227 6.21 -2.58 0.98
CA MET A 227 6.22 -3.02 2.39
C MET A 227 4.80 -3.28 2.89
N LEU A 228 3.87 -2.37 2.63
CA LEU A 228 2.46 -2.55 2.97
C LEU A 228 1.86 -3.79 2.30
N GLN A 229 2.12 -4.00 1.01
CA GLN A 229 1.67 -5.18 0.28
C GLN A 229 2.16 -6.47 0.92
N TYR A 230 3.44 -6.57 1.30
CA TYR A 230 3.94 -7.79 1.93
C TYR A 230 3.26 -8.06 3.27
N LEU A 231 3.00 -7.01 4.07
CA LEU A 231 2.25 -7.12 5.32
C LEU A 231 0.80 -7.58 5.07
N GLU A 232 0.16 -7.09 4.01
CA GLU A 232 -1.18 -7.52 3.59
C GLU A 232 -1.21 -8.99 3.12
N GLU A 233 -0.21 -9.43 2.36
CA GLU A 233 -0.08 -10.83 1.92
C GLU A 233 0.13 -11.78 3.10
N ALA A 234 0.95 -11.39 4.07
CA ALA A 234 1.23 -12.20 5.26
C ALA A 234 0.10 -12.21 6.28
N TYR A 235 -0.77 -11.19 6.30
CA TYR A 235 -1.88 -11.09 7.26
C TYR A 235 -2.66 -12.42 7.37
N PRO A 236 -2.86 -12.96 8.58
CA PRO A 236 -2.65 -12.36 9.91
C PRO A 236 -1.27 -12.57 10.55
N ASN A 237 -0.28 -13.09 9.84
CA ASN A 237 1.05 -13.32 10.40
C ASN A 237 1.88 -12.03 10.50
N THR A 238 2.70 -11.95 11.54
CA THR A 238 3.70 -10.89 11.73
C THR A 238 4.89 -11.10 10.80
N ILE A 239 5.48 -10.03 10.28
CA ILE A 239 6.73 -10.08 9.50
C ILE A 239 7.86 -9.42 10.28
N ASP A 240 9.01 -10.11 10.37
CA ASP A 240 10.26 -9.54 10.88
C ASP A 240 10.81 -8.46 9.92
N ILE A 241 11.26 -7.34 10.47
CA ILE A 241 11.77 -6.20 9.70
C ILE A 241 12.88 -6.61 8.72
N LYS A 242 13.75 -7.56 9.05
CA LYS A 242 14.83 -8.04 8.16
C LYS A 242 14.24 -8.70 6.90
N VAL A 243 13.21 -9.53 7.09
CA VAL A 243 12.49 -10.17 5.98
C VAL A 243 11.77 -9.11 5.14
N LEU A 244 11.12 -8.15 5.79
CA LEU A 244 10.40 -7.09 5.12
C LEU A 244 11.33 -6.20 4.26
N LEU A 245 12.52 -5.86 4.77
CA LEU A 245 13.56 -5.12 4.04
C LEU A 245 14.06 -5.91 2.82
N GLN A 246 14.37 -7.19 3.00
CA GLN A 246 14.85 -8.06 1.93
C GLN A 246 13.82 -8.16 0.79
N GLN A 247 12.56 -8.45 1.12
CA GLN A 247 11.47 -8.57 0.16
C GLN A 247 11.16 -7.24 -0.54
N SER A 248 11.28 -6.13 0.19
CA SER A 248 11.05 -4.78 -0.33
C SER A 248 12.23 -4.21 -1.12
N LYS A 249 13.34 -4.96 -1.28
CA LYS A 249 14.57 -4.54 -1.95
C LYS A 249 15.18 -3.27 -1.32
N ILE A 250 15.13 -3.19 0.01
CA ILE A 250 15.73 -2.12 0.81
C ILE A 250 17.03 -2.66 1.39
N LYS A 251 18.13 -1.90 1.25
CA LYS A 251 19.43 -2.33 1.79
C LYS A 251 19.40 -2.23 3.32
N PRO A 252 20.14 -3.08 4.05
CA PRO A 252 20.25 -2.94 5.51
C PRO A 252 20.76 -1.56 5.96
N ALA A 253 21.60 -0.91 5.16
CA ALA A 253 22.07 0.47 5.43
C ALA A 253 20.94 1.52 5.40
N ASP A 254 19.81 1.22 4.76
CA ASP A 254 18.65 2.12 4.65
C ASP A 254 17.60 1.83 5.76
N MET A 255 17.97 1.13 6.85
CA MET A 255 17.04 0.72 7.92
C MET A 255 16.24 1.90 8.48
N ILE A 256 16.90 3.02 8.75
CA ILE A 256 16.26 4.24 9.29
C ILE A 256 15.12 4.70 8.37
N THR A 257 15.36 4.72 7.05
CA THR A 257 14.34 5.12 6.07
C THR A 257 13.16 4.16 6.05
N ALA A 258 13.41 2.85 6.16
CA ALA A 258 12.34 1.86 6.25
C ALA A 258 11.54 2.00 7.56
N MET A 259 12.20 2.34 8.67
CA MET A 259 11.54 2.60 9.94
C MET A 259 10.63 3.82 9.85
N ILE A 260 11.07 4.90 9.19
CA ILE A 260 10.23 6.09 8.93
C ILE A 260 8.99 5.70 8.13
N MET A 261 9.14 4.87 7.09
CA MET A 261 8.02 4.38 6.30
C MET A 261 7.02 3.56 7.13
N LEU A 262 7.52 2.68 7.99
CA LEU A 262 6.70 1.86 8.88
C LEU A 262 5.98 2.69 9.92
N LYS A 263 6.66 3.65 10.55
CA LYS A 263 6.05 4.57 11.52
C LYS A 263 5.00 5.47 10.87
N ASP A 264 5.15 5.85 9.60
CA ASP A 264 4.09 6.56 8.87
C ASP A 264 2.89 5.67 8.56
N LEU A 265 3.10 4.39 8.18
CA LEU A 265 2.01 3.42 8.01
C LEU A 265 1.29 3.11 9.35
N GLU A 266 2.04 3.06 10.45
CA GLU A 266 1.51 2.88 11.81
C GLU A 266 0.70 4.09 12.27
N LYS A 267 1.18 5.31 11.98
CA LYS A 267 0.43 6.55 12.24
C LYS A 267 -0.90 6.59 11.49
N LYS A 268 -0.93 6.03 10.28
CA LYS A 268 -2.17 5.81 9.49
C LYS A 268 -3.04 4.66 10.00
N ARG A 269 -2.64 3.98 11.08
CA ARG A 269 -3.33 2.82 11.67
C ARG A 269 -3.49 1.64 10.73
N LEU A 270 -2.59 1.52 9.74
CA LEU A 270 -2.60 0.41 8.79
C LEU A 270 -1.85 -0.79 9.35
N ILE A 271 -0.82 -0.55 10.15
CA ILE A 271 0.06 -1.58 10.70
C ILE A 271 0.38 -1.25 12.16
N GLN A 272 0.88 -2.23 12.90
CA GLN A 272 1.40 -2.05 14.25
C GLN A 272 2.62 -2.91 14.47
N GLU A 273 3.56 -2.38 15.25
CA GLU A 273 4.64 -3.16 15.84
C GLU A 273 4.12 -3.96 17.05
N VAL A 274 4.15 -5.29 16.96
CA VAL A 274 3.56 -6.18 17.99
C VAL A 274 4.60 -6.81 18.91
N ASP A 275 5.85 -6.86 18.47
CA ASP A 275 7.03 -7.34 19.20
C ASP A 275 8.27 -6.70 18.55
N GLU A 276 9.41 -6.65 19.23
CA GLU A 276 10.61 -5.89 18.81
C GLU A 276 11.00 -6.17 17.34
N GLY A 277 10.70 -5.22 16.44
CA GLY A 277 10.98 -5.35 15.00
C GLY A 277 10.04 -6.26 14.20
N ARG A 278 8.91 -6.71 14.78
CA ARG A 278 7.87 -7.50 14.11
C ARG A 278 6.62 -6.67 13.86
N TRP A 279 6.21 -6.64 12.60
CA TRP A 279 5.12 -5.79 12.11
C TRP A 279 3.94 -6.61 11.66
N LEU A 280 2.73 -6.14 11.98
CA LEU A 280 1.45 -6.78 11.65
C LEU A 280 0.55 -5.79 10.90
N ARG A 281 -0.14 -6.25 9.85
CA ARG A 281 -1.24 -5.50 9.23
C ARG A 281 -2.45 -5.50 10.17
N ILE A 282 -3.06 -4.34 10.39
CA ILE A 282 -4.30 -4.20 11.14
C ILE A 282 -5.44 -3.83 10.18
N GLN A 283 -6.61 -4.40 10.41
CA GLN A 283 -7.86 -3.93 9.83
C GLN A 283 -8.37 -2.76 10.69
N SER A 284 -8.44 -1.57 10.11
CA SER A 284 -8.90 -0.38 10.85
C SER A 284 -10.37 -0.55 11.23
N GLY A 285 -10.68 -0.35 12.52
CA GLY A 285 -12.02 -0.58 13.06
C GLY A 285 -13.03 0.55 12.81
N ASP A 286 -12.61 1.79 12.51
CA ASP A 286 -13.56 2.92 12.50
C ASP A 286 -13.16 4.06 11.54
N PHE A 287 -14.06 4.36 10.60
CA PHE A 287 -14.36 5.71 10.09
C PHE A 287 -15.78 5.83 9.46
N THR A 288 -16.55 4.74 9.35
CA THR A 288 -17.94 4.73 8.85
C THR A 288 -18.87 4.02 9.83
N GLN A 289 -20.16 4.36 9.82
CA GLN A 289 -21.22 4.08 10.81
C GLN A 289 -21.55 2.60 11.12
N THR A 290 -20.62 1.66 10.99
CA THR A 290 -20.85 0.23 11.26
C THR A 290 -20.02 -0.24 12.45
N ASP A 291 -20.67 -0.84 13.46
CA ASP A 291 -20.08 -1.50 14.64
C ASP A 291 -19.14 -2.67 14.23
N HIS A 292 -17.96 -2.39 13.66
CA HIS A 292 -16.97 -3.43 13.34
C HIS A 292 -15.88 -3.50 14.40
N GLU A 293 -16.09 -4.38 15.38
CA GLU A 293 -15.12 -4.59 16.45
C GLU A 293 -13.99 -5.54 16.01
N VAL A 294 -12.73 -5.12 16.18
CA VAL A 294 -11.53 -5.97 15.94
C VAL A 294 -10.84 -6.29 17.27
N LYS A 295 -10.86 -7.58 17.66
CA LYS A 295 -10.31 -8.10 18.91
C LYS A 295 -9.01 -8.87 18.70
N LEU A 296 -7.94 -8.39 19.29
CA LEU A 296 -6.72 -9.18 19.46
C LEU A 296 -6.92 -10.17 20.62
N VAL A 297 -6.81 -11.48 20.35
CA VAL A 297 -7.09 -12.53 21.33
C VAL A 297 -5.92 -13.49 21.51
N LYS A 298 -5.73 -14.00 22.73
CA LYS A 298 -4.78 -15.08 23.02
C LYS A 298 -5.30 -16.42 22.51
N ASP A 299 -6.60 -16.65 22.66
CA ASP A 299 -7.30 -17.85 22.23
C ASP A 299 -8.55 -17.49 21.44
N MET A 300 -8.85 -18.29 20.42
CA MET A 300 -10.05 -18.08 19.61
C MET A 300 -11.30 -18.33 20.46
N PRO A 301 -12.37 -17.56 20.26
CA PRO A 301 -13.59 -17.70 21.04
C PRO A 301 -14.21 -19.08 20.82
N GLN A 302 -14.65 -19.70 21.92
CA GLN A 302 -15.42 -20.94 21.88
C GLN A 302 -16.89 -20.58 21.72
N LEU A 303 -17.37 -20.52 20.48
CA LEU A 303 -18.78 -20.29 20.18
C LEU A 303 -19.57 -21.59 20.40
N THR A 304 -20.74 -21.51 21.04
CA THR A 304 -21.56 -22.69 21.34
C THR A 304 -22.96 -22.57 20.78
N GLY A 305 -23.63 -23.71 20.57
CA GLY A 305 -25.05 -23.75 20.22
C GLY A 305 -25.38 -23.02 18.92
N ARG A 306 -26.20 -21.97 19.00
CA ARG A 306 -26.70 -21.18 17.85
C ARG A 306 -25.74 -20.07 17.40
N GLU A 307 -24.68 -19.81 18.15
CA GLU A 307 -23.68 -18.80 17.80
C GLU A 307 -22.64 -19.34 16.82
N GLN A 308 -22.53 -20.67 16.66
CA GLN A 308 -21.61 -21.24 15.70
C GLN A 308 -22.05 -20.95 14.26
N PRO A 309 -21.12 -20.47 13.41
CA PRO A 309 -21.34 -20.34 11.98
C PRO A 309 -21.66 -21.67 11.30
N THR A 310 -22.53 -21.62 10.29
CA THR A 310 -22.82 -22.76 9.40
C THR A 310 -22.19 -22.59 8.01
N ILE A 311 -21.78 -21.37 7.66
CA ILE A 311 -21.14 -21.06 6.38
C ILE A 311 -19.77 -20.44 6.63
N ALA A 312 -18.73 -21.02 6.05
CA ALA A 312 -17.38 -20.48 6.03
C ALA A 312 -17.10 -19.77 4.70
N ILE A 313 -16.41 -18.64 4.76
CA ILE A 313 -15.99 -17.86 3.59
C ILE A 313 -14.46 -17.73 3.63
N ILE A 314 -13.79 -18.20 2.60
CA ILE A 314 -12.32 -18.24 2.54
C ILE A 314 -11.83 -17.33 1.42
N THR A 315 -10.92 -16.42 1.77
CA THR A 315 -10.27 -15.48 0.84
C THR A 315 -8.74 -15.65 0.86
N SER A 316 -8.03 -15.15 -0.15
CA SER A 316 -6.56 -15.27 -0.29
C SER A 316 -5.84 -13.93 -0.24
N LEU A 317 -6.47 -12.86 -0.73
CA LEU A 317 -5.92 -11.50 -0.76
C LEU A 317 -6.56 -10.64 0.33
N TYR A 318 -5.84 -9.60 0.76
CA TYR A 318 -6.35 -8.69 1.78
C TYR A 318 -7.56 -7.89 1.29
N CYS A 319 -7.55 -7.41 0.05
CA CYS A 319 -8.71 -6.73 -0.54
C CYS A 319 -9.95 -7.63 -0.67
N GLU A 320 -9.77 -8.93 -0.91
CA GLU A 320 -10.87 -9.91 -0.91
C GLU A 320 -11.48 -10.06 0.48
N LYS A 321 -10.63 -10.12 1.52
CA LYS A 321 -11.11 -10.13 2.89
C LYS A 321 -11.90 -8.87 3.23
N LEU A 322 -11.39 -7.69 2.89
CA LEU A 322 -12.11 -6.42 3.13
C LEU A 322 -13.47 -6.42 2.41
N ALA A 323 -13.50 -6.86 1.15
CA ALA A 323 -14.73 -6.96 0.36
C ALA A 323 -15.75 -7.92 0.97
N VAL A 324 -15.30 -9.10 1.42
CA VAL A 324 -16.17 -10.08 2.10
C VAL A 324 -16.65 -9.55 3.45
N ASP A 325 -15.78 -8.98 4.25
CA ASP A 325 -16.14 -8.46 5.57
C ASP A 325 -17.15 -7.31 5.46
N ALA A 326 -17.06 -6.47 4.42
CA ALA A 326 -18.05 -5.43 4.15
C ALA A 326 -19.47 -5.97 3.92
N MET A 327 -19.59 -7.22 3.48
CA MET A 327 -20.88 -7.88 3.27
C MET A 327 -21.50 -8.50 4.54
N ILE A 328 -20.72 -8.58 5.63
CA ILE A 328 -21.14 -9.22 6.88
C ILE A 328 -21.68 -8.17 7.86
N GLU A 329 -22.86 -8.44 8.38
CA GLU A 329 -23.59 -7.65 9.39
C GLU A 329 -23.27 -8.18 10.80
N ASP A 330 -23.41 -7.33 11.83
CA ASP A 330 -23.17 -7.64 13.25
C ASP A 330 -21.86 -8.43 13.47
N LYS A 331 -20.75 -7.89 12.93
CA LYS A 331 -19.48 -8.61 12.80
C LYS A 331 -18.45 -8.24 13.85
N VAL A 332 -17.71 -9.26 14.30
CA VAL A 332 -16.51 -9.12 15.14
C VAL A 332 -15.36 -9.87 14.48
N THR A 333 -14.23 -9.20 14.28
CA THR A 333 -12.99 -9.83 13.82
C THR A 333 -12.13 -10.23 15.01
N PHE A 334 -11.85 -11.52 15.15
CA PHE A 334 -10.89 -12.06 16.11
C PHE A 334 -9.55 -12.32 15.42
N VAL A 335 -8.47 -11.77 15.97
CA VAL A 335 -7.11 -11.99 15.47
C VAL A 335 -6.29 -12.63 16.59
N LYS A 336 -5.88 -13.89 16.38
CA LYS A 336 -4.94 -14.60 17.25
C LYS A 336 -3.56 -14.54 16.62
N TYR A 337 -2.63 -13.81 17.24
CA TYR A 337 -1.23 -13.82 16.86
C TYR A 337 -0.40 -14.59 17.89
N LYS A 338 0.61 -15.34 17.44
CA LYS A 338 1.52 -16.08 18.32
C LYS A 338 2.86 -15.36 18.43
N THR A 339 3.24 -14.96 19.64
CA THR A 339 4.51 -14.25 19.93
C THR A 339 5.65 -15.20 20.32
N GLU A 340 5.37 -16.44 20.73
CA GLU A 340 6.40 -17.31 21.30
C GLU A 340 7.20 -18.09 20.24
N ALA A 341 8.29 -17.48 19.77
CA ALA A 341 9.35 -18.16 19.04
C ALA A 341 10.36 -18.81 20.01
N ARG A 342 10.02 -19.93 20.66
CA ARG A 342 11.02 -20.69 21.44
C ARG A 342 11.84 -21.68 20.63
N ARG A 343 11.38 -22.08 19.44
CA ARG A 343 12.12 -22.85 18.44
C ARG A 343 11.55 -22.47 17.07
N SER A 344 12.36 -22.58 16.02
CA SER A 344 12.20 -22.14 14.63
C SER A 344 10.91 -22.51 13.85
N TYR A 345 9.78 -22.77 14.52
CA TYR A 345 8.46 -23.02 13.96
C TYR A 345 7.48 -22.01 14.58
N VAL A 346 7.16 -20.96 13.82
CA VAL A 346 6.09 -20.01 14.16
C VAL A 346 4.78 -20.78 14.05
N GLY A 347 4.06 -20.96 15.16
CA GLY A 347 2.67 -21.41 15.11
C GLY A 347 1.84 -20.33 14.41
N GLU A 348 1.02 -20.72 13.44
CA GLU A 348 0.39 -19.77 12.52
C GLU A 348 -0.70 -18.93 13.21
N SER A 349 -0.70 -17.64 12.89
CA SER A 349 -1.71 -16.69 13.35
C SER A 349 -3.03 -16.98 12.64
N GLN A 350 -4.15 -16.66 13.28
CA GLN A 350 -5.48 -16.91 12.75
C GLN A 350 -6.29 -15.61 12.77
N VAL A 351 -7.14 -15.45 11.76
CA VAL A 351 -8.10 -14.35 11.69
C VAL A 351 -9.46 -14.87 11.29
N TYR A 352 -10.47 -14.59 12.10
CA TYR A 352 -11.86 -14.95 11.85
C TYR A 352 -12.76 -13.75 12.03
N THR A 353 -13.54 -13.41 11.02
CA THR A 353 -14.61 -12.42 11.15
C THR A 353 -15.92 -13.19 11.24
N VAL A 354 -16.52 -13.18 12.43
CA VAL A 354 -17.79 -13.86 12.70
C VAL A 354 -18.90 -12.82 12.68
N GLY A 355 -20.00 -13.11 12.01
CA GLY A 355 -21.16 -12.24 11.96
C GLY A 355 -22.33 -12.92 11.29
N GLN A 356 -23.15 -12.16 10.58
CA GLN A 356 -24.38 -12.64 9.98
C GLN A 356 -24.56 -12.12 8.54
N ILE A 357 -25.14 -12.96 7.70
CA ILE A 357 -25.68 -12.56 6.40
C ILE A 357 -27.11 -13.11 6.31
N GLY A 358 -28.09 -12.21 6.29
CA GLY A 358 -29.50 -12.60 6.35
C GLY A 358 -29.79 -13.41 7.63
N ARG A 359 -30.25 -14.65 7.49
CA ARG A 359 -30.52 -15.55 8.63
C ARG A 359 -29.35 -16.44 9.04
N PHE A 360 -28.24 -16.42 8.30
CA PHE A 360 -27.13 -17.36 8.49
C PHE A 360 -25.99 -16.73 9.27
N LYS A 361 -25.48 -17.46 10.27
CA LYS A 361 -24.22 -17.12 10.92
C LYS A 361 -23.06 -17.56 10.03
N VAL A 362 -22.18 -16.61 9.75
CA VAL A 362 -21.06 -16.80 8.82
C VAL A 362 -19.73 -16.53 9.51
N VAL A 363 -18.68 -17.16 9.00
CA VAL A 363 -17.30 -16.85 9.39
C VAL A 363 -16.45 -16.63 8.14
N SER A 364 -15.76 -15.49 8.06
CA SER A 364 -14.75 -15.24 7.03
C SER A 364 -13.34 -15.46 7.58
N THR A 365 -12.44 -15.94 6.73
CA THR A 365 -11.00 -15.98 7.01
C THR A 365 -10.18 -15.65 5.76
N LYS A 366 -8.93 -15.25 5.97
CA LYS A 366 -7.94 -15.04 4.91
C LYS A 366 -6.82 -16.06 5.07
N LEU A 367 -6.48 -16.73 3.96
CA LEU A 367 -5.30 -17.57 3.86
C LEU A 367 -4.02 -16.71 3.97
N SER A 368 -3.12 -17.05 4.88
CA SER A 368 -1.84 -16.36 4.98
C SER A 368 -0.87 -16.86 3.92
N LYS A 369 -0.20 -15.93 3.23
CA LYS A 369 0.93 -16.25 2.36
C LYS A 369 2.21 -15.96 3.14
N THR A 370 2.97 -17.00 3.48
CA THR A 370 4.28 -16.81 4.11
C THR A 370 5.30 -16.35 3.06
N PRO A 371 5.91 -15.15 3.21
CA PRO A 371 6.91 -14.68 2.25
C PRO A 371 8.13 -15.61 2.24
N GLY A 372 8.60 -16.00 1.05
CA GLY A 372 9.89 -16.69 0.88
C GLY A 372 9.83 -18.15 0.42
N SER A 373 8.70 -18.85 0.53
CA SER A 373 8.52 -20.12 -0.19
C SER A 373 7.06 -20.43 -0.54
N ALA A 374 6.85 -20.87 -1.79
CA ALA A 374 5.52 -21.27 -2.27
C ALA A 374 5.00 -22.52 -1.52
N GLN A 375 5.90 -23.45 -1.17
CA GLN A 375 5.53 -24.69 -0.47
C GLN A 375 5.02 -24.42 0.95
N ILE A 376 5.66 -23.50 1.70
CA ILE A 376 5.19 -23.12 3.04
C ILE A 376 3.84 -22.41 2.94
N GLY A 377 3.61 -21.62 1.88
CA GLY A 377 2.30 -20.99 1.63
C GLY A 377 1.17 -22.01 1.44
N VAL A 378 1.43 -23.10 0.70
CA VAL A 378 0.47 -24.20 0.49
C VAL A 378 0.12 -24.88 1.82
N ILE A 379 1.12 -25.30 2.58
CA ILE A 379 0.92 -25.94 3.90
C ILE A 379 0.15 -25.00 4.84
N SER A 380 0.43 -23.70 4.77
CA SER A 380 -0.25 -22.70 5.60
C SER A 380 -1.73 -22.54 5.27
N ALA A 381 -2.08 -22.62 3.99
CA ALA A 381 -3.47 -22.60 3.56
C ALA A 381 -4.24 -23.83 4.07
N GLU A 382 -3.67 -25.03 3.93
CA GLU A 382 -4.26 -26.29 4.43
C GLU A 382 -4.51 -26.25 5.94
N ASN A 383 -3.52 -25.79 6.70
CA ASN A 383 -3.64 -25.66 8.15
C ASN A 383 -4.71 -24.63 8.55
N THR A 384 -4.86 -23.55 7.79
CA THR A 384 -5.88 -22.53 8.04
C THR A 384 -7.28 -23.13 7.91
N VAL A 385 -7.53 -23.92 6.87
CA VAL A 385 -8.79 -24.62 6.63
C VAL A 385 -9.07 -25.64 7.72
N THR A 386 -8.09 -26.49 8.04
CA THR A 386 -8.23 -27.51 9.09
C THR A 386 -8.55 -26.89 10.44
N ARG A 387 -7.92 -25.76 10.79
CA ARG A 387 -8.23 -25.04 12.03
C ARG A 387 -9.58 -24.34 12.00
N LEU A 388 -10.00 -23.79 10.86
CA LEU A 388 -11.32 -23.19 10.70
C LEU A 388 -12.42 -24.22 10.98
N LEU A 389 -12.35 -25.37 10.32
CA LEU A 389 -13.34 -26.45 10.49
C LEU A 389 -13.28 -27.07 11.89
N GLY A 390 -12.09 -27.17 12.48
CA GLY A 390 -11.93 -27.62 13.87
C GLY A 390 -12.47 -26.63 14.92
N THR A 391 -12.36 -25.32 14.65
CA THR A 391 -12.85 -24.26 15.56
C THR A 391 -14.37 -24.09 15.44
N PHE A 392 -14.91 -24.17 14.23
CA PHE A 392 -16.33 -24.01 13.94
C PHE A 392 -16.91 -25.31 13.40
N SER A 393 -17.14 -26.25 14.31
CA SER A 393 -17.61 -27.61 14.00
C SER A 393 -18.97 -27.68 13.28
N LYS A 394 -19.77 -26.61 13.32
CA LYS A 394 -21.07 -26.53 12.62
C LYS A 394 -21.00 -26.00 11.19
N VAL A 395 -19.81 -25.70 10.67
CA VAL A 395 -19.66 -25.28 9.27
C VAL A 395 -20.03 -26.44 8.35
N GLU A 396 -21.11 -26.24 7.61
CA GLU A 396 -21.64 -27.18 6.62
C GLU A 396 -21.18 -26.78 5.22
N HIS A 397 -21.21 -25.48 4.91
CA HIS A 397 -20.94 -24.96 3.57
C HIS A 397 -19.68 -24.08 3.53
N VAL A 398 -18.86 -24.22 2.49
CA VAL A 398 -17.64 -23.42 2.30
C VAL A 398 -17.66 -22.66 0.98
N LEU A 399 -17.52 -21.33 1.05
CA LEU A 399 -17.45 -20.45 -0.11
C LEU A 399 -16.02 -19.93 -0.29
N LEU A 400 -15.42 -20.22 -1.44
CA LEU A 400 -14.12 -19.70 -1.85
C LEU A 400 -14.35 -18.45 -2.69
N VAL A 401 -14.18 -17.27 -2.07
CA VAL A 401 -14.55 -15.99 -2.68
C VAL A 401 -13.31 -15.15 -2.89
N GLY A 402 -13.15 -14.61 -4.09
CA GLY A 402 -12.00 -13.74 -4.37
C GLY A 402 -11.92 -13.31 -5.83
N VAL A 403 -10.72 -13.00 -6.29
CA VAL A 403 -10.43 -12.56 -7.65
C VAL A 403 -9.87 -13.69 -8.49
N GLY A 404 -10.07 -13.62 -9.80
CA GLY A 404 -9.47 -14.54 -10.76
C GLY A 404 -9.26 -13.90 -12.13
N GLY A 405 -8.68 -14.67 -13.05
CA GLY A 405 -8.48 -14.29 -14.44
C GLY A 405 -9.60 -14.85 -15.32
N GLY A 406 -10.26 -14.01 -16.13
CA GLY A 406 -11.34 -14.44 -17.00
C GLY A 406 -10.85 -15.17 -18.25
N VAL A 407 -11.65 -16.11 -18.75
CA VAL A 407 -11.44 -16.74 -20.06
C VAL A 407 -12.35 -16.05 -21.09
N PRO A 408 -11.81 -15.14 -21.91
CA PRO A 408 -12.62 -14.41 -22.87
C PRO A 408 -12.99 -15.29 -24.06
N HIS A 409 -14.21 -15.13 -24.56
CA HIS A 409 -14.62 -15.64 -25.87
C HIS A 409 -14.58 -14.50 -26.88
N TYR A 410 -13.80 -14.62 -27.95
CA TYR A 410 -13.51 -13.48 -28.83
C TYR A 410 -14.66 -13.09 -29.76
N THR A 411 -15.63 -13.98 -30.00
CA THR A 411 -16.70 -13.77 -30.99
C THR A 411 -18.12 -13.87 -30.42
N ASP A 412 -18.29 -14.40 -29.21
CA ASP A 412 -19.61 -14.73 -28.65
C ASP A 412 -19.78 -13.97 -27.35
N TYR A 413 -20.59 -12.92 -27.39
CA TYR A 413 -20.88 -12.06 -26.24
C TYR A 413 -21.47 -12.86 -25.05
N SER A 414 -22.26 -13.90 -25.33
CA SER A 414 -22.89 -14.68 -24.25
C SER A 414 -21.86 -15.45 -23.42
N LYS A 415 -20.77 -15.89 -24.07
CA LYS A 415 -19.66 -16.64 -23.46
C LYS A 415 -18.47 -15.76 -23.07
N HIS A 416 -18.51 -14.47 -23.41
CA HIS A 416 -17.40 -13.55 -23.24
C HIS A 416 -17.30 -13.08 -21.79
N VAL A 417 -16.35 -13.62 -21.04
CA VAL A 417 -16.00 -13.15 -19.70
C VAL A 417 -15.12 -11.90 -19.82
N ARG A 418 -15.49 -10.81 -19.13
CA ARG A 418 -14.75 -9.54 -19.13
C ARG A 418 -14.35 -9.06 -17.74
N LEU A 419 -13.55 -8.00 -17.66
CA LEU A 419 -13.12 -7.47 -16.36
C LEU A 419 -14.30 -6.89 -15.57
N GLY A 420 -14.33 -7.21 -14.29
CA GLY A 420 -15.43 -6.87 -13.38
C GLY A 420 -16.62 -7.84 -13.42
N ASP A 421 -16.67 -8.81 -14.35
CA ASP A 421 -17.66 -9.89 -14.29
C ASP A 421 -17.37 -10.84 -13.11
N VAL A 422 -18.30 -11.76 -12.84
CA VAL A 422 -18.13 -12.84 -11.85
C VAL A 422 -18.25 -14.18 -12.55
N VAL A 423 -17.38 -15.12 -12.18
CA VAL A 423 -17.50 -16.53 -12.54
C VAL A 423 -17.82 -17.33 -11.29
N VAL A 424 -18.86 -18.15 -11.37
CA VAL A 424 -19.31 -19.06 -10.30
C VAL A 424 -19.07 -20.48 -10.78
N SER A 425 -18.50 -21.32 -9.92
CA SER A 425 -18.28 -22.75 -10.22
C SER A 425 -19.61 -23.49 -10.26
N LEU A 426 -20.22 -23.56 -11.45
CA LEU A 426 -21.42 -24.33 -11.73
C LEU A 426 -21.34 -24.84 -13.16
N THR A 427 -21.53 -26.14 -13.35
CA THR A 427 -21.42 -26.78 -14.66
C THR A 427 -22.77 -27.30 -15.13
N ASN A 428 -23.06 -27.17 -16.43
CA ASN A 428 -24.27 -27.74 -17.03
C ASN A 428 -24.08 -29.23 -17.40
N SER A 429 -22.82 -29.68 -17.47
CA SER A 429 -22.42 -31.06 -17.82
C SER A 429 -22.13 -31.82 -16.53
N LYS A 430 -22.76 -32.98 -16.35
CA LYS A 430 -22.50 -33.86 -15.19
C LYS A 430 -21.06 -34.37 -15.10
N ASN A 431 -20.28 -34.25 -16.18
CA ASN A 431 -18.90 -34.73 -16.25
C ASN A 431 -17.87 -33.62 -16.00
N ASP A 432 -18.30 -32.35 -15.97
CA ASP A 432 -17.39 -31.22 -15.79
C ASP A 432 -17.21 -30.96 -14.28
N PRO A 433 -15.97 -30.93 -13.77
CA PRO A 433 -15.71 -30.65 -12.36
C PRO A 433 -15.97 -29.18 -12.02
N LEU A 434 -16.13 -28.87 -10.74
CA LEU A 434 -16.22 -27.47 -10.29
C LEU A 434 -14.87 -26.77 -10.35
N TYR A 435 -13.79 -27.51 -10.07
CA TYR A 435 -12.43 -27.02 -10.11
C TYR A 435 -11.48 -28.00 -10.80
N ILE A 436 -10.54 -27.49 -11.60
CA ILE A 436 -9.57 -28.30 -12.32
C ILE A 436 -8.16 -27.71 -12.23
N GLN A 437 -7.16 -28.56 -11.99
CA GLN A 437 -5.75 -28.17 -11.97
C GLN A 437 -5.00 -28.91 -13.07
N CYS A 438 -4.27 -28.18 -13.91
CA CYS A 438 -3.29 -28.76 -14.82
C CYS A 438 -1.98 -29.06 -14.07
N GLN A 439 -1.68 -30.35 -13.87
CA GLN A 439 -0.47 -30.82 -13.21
C GLN A 439 0.70 -30.96 -14.18
N LYS A 440 0.43 -31.44 -15.40
CA LYS A 440 1.44 -31.70 -16.42
C LYS A 440 0.91 -31.39 -17.81
N VAL A 441 1.80 -30.91 -18.69
CA VAL A 441 1.54 -30.70 -20.11
C VAL A 441 2.48 -31.60 -20.90
N GLU A 442 1.94 -32.41 -21.78
CA GLU A 442 2.70 -33.30 -22.66
C GLU A 442 2.40 -32.98 -24.12
N LYS A 443 3.45 -32.93 -24.95
CA LYS A 443 3.29 -32.66 -26.38
C LYS A 443 2.98 -33.98 -27.09
N ILE A 444 1.96 -33.98 -27.94
CA ILE A 444 1.62 -35.15 -28.75
C ILE A 444 2.68 -35.27 -29.86
N GLY A 445 3.42 -36.39 -29.89
CA GLY A 445 4.64 -36.55 -30.70
C GLY A 445 4.49 -36.34 -32.21
N SER A 446 3.27 -36.53 -32.76
CA SER A 446 3.02 -36.48 -34.21
C SER A 446 2.02 -35.39 -34.64
N ALA A 447 1.47 -34.61 -33.70
CA ALA A 447 0.45 -33.58 -33.97
C ALA A 447 0.81 -32.26 -33.27
N ASN A 448 0.35 -31.13 -33.82
CA ASN A 448 0.44 -29.80 -33.16
C ASN A 448 -0.56 -29.66 -32.00
N GLY A 449 -0.57 -30.62 -31.07
CA GLY A 449 -1.50 -30.66 -29.93
C GLY A 449 -0.81 -31.04 -28.61
N TYR A 450 -1.47 -30.73 -27.51
CA TYR A 450 -1.01 -31.02 -26.15
C TYR A 450 -2.05 -31.90 -25.43
N THR A 451 -1.56 -32.80 -24.59
CA THR A 451 -2.36 -33.50 -23.59
C THR A 451 -2.08 -32.90 -22.21
N TYR A 452 -3.11 -32.84 -21.39
CA TYR A 452 -3.05 -32.25 -20.06
C TYR A 452 -3.38 -33.32 -19.03
N ASN A 453 -2.46 -33.55 -18.09
CA ASN A 453 -2.76 -34.33 -16.90
C ASN A 453 -3.44 -33.40 -15.89
N THR A 454 -4.61 -33.80 -15.40
CA THR A 454 -5.46 -32.97 -14.56
C THR A 454 -5.84 -33.64 -13.25
N SER A 455 -6.00 -32.81 -12.23
CA SER A 455 -6.75 -33.15 -11.02
C SER A 455 -8.05 -32.35 -11.02
N CYS A 456 -9.12 -32.97 -10.53
CA CYS A 456 -10.48 -32.46 -10.63
C CYS A 456 -11.15 -32.57 -9.25
N TRP A 457 -11.87 -31.53 -8.85
CA TRP A 457 -12.65 -31.51 -7.62
C TRP A 457 -14.10 -31.16 -7.94
N ASP A 458 -15.02 -31.94 -7.38
CA ASP A 458 -16.47 -31.75 -7.42
C ASP A 458 -17.02 -32.04 -6.02
N CYS A 459 -18.30 -31.78 -5.80
CA CYS A 459 -18.96 -31.96 -4.52
C CYS A 459 -20.20 -32.87 -4.65
N ALA A 460 -20.43 -33.70 -3.64
CA ALA A 460 -21.61 -34.56 -3.59
C ALA A 460 -22.86 -33.79 -3.16
N ASP A 461 -22.71 -32.86 -2.21
CA ASP A 461 -23.79 -31.96 -1.81
C ASP A 461 -24.05 -30.92 -2.91
N ARG A 462 -25.30 -30.86 -3.39
CA ARG A 462 -25.74 -29.94 -4.44
C ARG A 462 -26.51 -28.74 -3.91
N THR A 463 -26.58 -28.54 -2.59
CA THR A 463 -27.36 -27.47 -1.95
C THR A 463 -27.00 -26.09 -2.51
N LEU A 464 -25.70 -25.75 -2.52
CA LEU A 464 -25.23 -24.46 -3.05
C LEU A 464 -25.50 -24.34 -4.55
N GLN A 465 -25.29 -25.40 -5.33
CA GLN A 465 -25.51 -25.43 -6.77
C GLN A 465 -27.00 -25.25 -7.14
N ASN A 466 -27.90 -25.83 -6.34
CA ASN A 466 -29.35 -25.67 -6.50
C ASN A 466 -29.77 -24.22 -6.23
N VAL A 467 -29.18 -23.57 -5.23
CA VAL A 467 -29.42 -22.14 -4.93
C VAL A 467 -28.89 -21.26 -6.05
N VAL A 468 -27.69 -21.54 -6.58
CA VAL A 468 -27.15 -20.84 -7.77
C VAL A 468 -28.08 -21.00 -8.97
N SER A 469 -28.56 -22.22 -9.22
CA SER A 469 -29.47 -22.51 -10.34
C SER A 469 -30.79 -21.76 -10.20
N SER A 470 -31.36 -21.73 -9.00
CA SER A 470 -32.59 -20.98 -8.69
C SER A 470 -32.38 -19.47 -8.88
N LEU A 471 -31.26 -18.93 -8.39
CA LEU A 471 -30.89 -17.52 -8.54
C LEU A 471 -30.69 -17.14 -10.02
N ARG A 472 -30.08 -18.05 -10.79
CA ARG A 472 -29.94 -17.92 -12.24
C ARG A 472 -31.30 -17.88 -12.93
N ASP A 473 -32.20 -18.81 -12.62
CA ASP A 473 -33.52 -18.87 -13.26
C ASP A 473 -34.35 -17.59 -13.02
N ILE A 474 -34.31 -17.07 -11.78
CA ILE A 474 -34.97 -15.80 -11.41
C ILE A 474 -34.40 -14.64 -12.23
N THR A 475 -33.07 -14.60 -12.38
CA THR A 475 -32.39 -13.48 -13.04
C THR A 475 -32.44 -13.58 -14.57
N ASP A 476 -32.44 -14.77 -15.15
CA ASP A 476 -32.57 -14.98 -16.60
C ASP A 476 -34.01 -14.72 -17.07
N SER A 477 -35.02 -15.02 -16.24
CA SER A 477 -36.44 -14.82 -16.58
C SER A 477 -36.89 -13.35 -16.58
N SER A 478 -36.16 -12.48 -15.88
CA SER A 478 -36.57 -11.10 -15.63
C SER A 478 -35.60 -10.07 -16.23
N VAL A 479 -35.95 -9.55 -17.42
CA VAL A 479 -35.16 -8.54 -18.16
C VAL A 479 -35.12 -7.18 -17.45
N HIS A 480 -36.15 -6.84 -16.66
CA HIS A 480 -36.29 -5.53 -16.02
C HIS A 480 -36.12 -5.51 -14.49
N VAL A 481 -35.77 -6.65 -13.87
CA VAL A 481 -35.57 -6.73 -12.41
C VAL A 481 -34.13 -6.39 -12.07
N LEU A 482 -33.96 -5.47 -11.10
CA LEU A 482 -32.67 -5.19 -10.46
C LEU A 482 -32.06 -6.51 -9.98
N LYS A 483 -30.83 -6.81 -10.40
CA LYS A 483 -30.21 -8.07 -9.98
C LYS A 483 -29.92 -8.01 -8.47
N PRO A 484 -30.10 -9.12 -7.73
CA PRO A 484 -29.98 -9.11 -6.26
C PRO A 484 -28.63 -8.62 -5.73
N TRP A 485 -27.57 -8.76 -6.52
CA TRP A 485 -26.22 -8.32 -6.14
C TRP A 485 -25.96 -6.83 -6.41
N GLU A 486 -26.75 -6.14 -7.24
CA GLU A 486 -26.52 -4.72 -7.55
C GLU A 486 -26.56 -3.83 -6.29
N PRO A 487 -27.60 -3.90 -5.43
CA PRO A 487 -27.62 -3.10 -4.19
C PRO A 487 -26.48 -3.46 -3.23
N ASN A 488 -26.08 -4.73 -3.21
CA ASN A 488 -24.98 -5.20 -2.36
C ASN A 488 -23.62 -4.64 -2.84
N ILE A 489 -23.44 -4.43 -4.16
CA ILE A 489 -22.25 -3.76 -4.70
C ILE A 489 -22.21 -2.32 -4.20
N ASP A 490 -23.31 -1.57 -4.35
CA ASP A 490 -23.38 -0.16 -3.95
C ASP A 490 -23.11 0.00 -2.44
N GLN A 491 -23.75 -0.83 -1.60
CA GLN A 491 -23.51 -0.87 -0.16
C GLN A 491 -22.04 -1.20 0.17
N GLY A 492 -21.47 -2.20 -0.49
CA GLY A 492 -20.07 -2.59 -0.27
C GLY A 492 -19.09 -1.48 -0.64
N LEU A 493 -19.33 -0.76 -1.75
CA LEU A 493 -18.51 0.38 -2.18
C LEU A 493 -18.60 1.55 -1.21
N GLU A 494 -19.78 1.81 -0.64
CA GLU A 494 -19.98 2.84 0.38
C GLU A 494 -19.20 2.50 1.66
N ILE A 495 -19.30 1.27 2.15
CA ILE A 495 -18.56 0.83 3.35
C ILE A 495 -17.04 0.95 3.13
N LEU A 496 -16.57 0.59 1.94
CA LEU A 496 -15.14 0.53 1.61
C LEU A 496 -14.56 1.85 1.05
N CYS A 497 -15.33 2.94 1.04
CA CYS A 497 -14.90 4.20 0.41
C CYS A 497 -13.68 4.85 1.09
N SER A 498 -13.48 4.55 2.38
CA SER A 498 -12.37 5.07 3.20
C SER A 498 -11.14 4.16 3.23
N GLU A 499 -11.17 3.01 2.55
CA GLU A 499 -10.04 2.10 2.48
C GLU A 499 -8.89 2.65 1.61
N GLU A 500 -7.65 2.26 1.91
CA GLU A 500 -6.48 2.69 1.12
C GLU A 500 -6.52 2.14 -0.32
N SER A 501 -7.20 1.01 -0.54
CA SER A 501 -7.46 0.46 -1.87
C SER A 501 -8.69 1.12 -2.48
N ASN A 502 -8.59 1.54 -3.75
CA ASN A 502 -9.74 2.06 -4.46
C ASN A 502 -10.64 0.92 -4.96
N PHE A 503 -11.76 0.70 -4.27
CA PHE A 503 -12.76 -0.31 -4.62
C PHE A 503 -13.69 0.10 -5.77
N HIS A 504 -13.69 1.37 -6.20
CA HIS A 504 -14.50 1.83 -7.32
C HIS A 504 -14.12 1.13 -8.63
N ARG A 505 -15.11 0.95 -9.50
CA ARG A 505 -14.91 0.39 -10.82
C ARG A 505 -13.86 1.18 -11.60
N PRO A 506 -12.80 0.54 -12.11
CA PRO A 506 -11.88 1.19 -13.05
C PRO A 506 -12.59 1.67 -14.32
N SER A 507 -11.94 2.59 -15.04
CA SER A 507 -12.45 3.10 -16.31
C SER A 507 -12.72 1.95 -17.29
N ILE A 508 -13.83 2.01 -18.03
CA ILE A 508 -14.11 1.02 -19.08
C ILE A 508 -12.98 0.90 -20.12
N LYS A 509 -12.18 1.96 -20.29
CA LYS A 509 -11.02 1.98 -21.21
C LYS A 509 -9.80 1.19 -20.71
N SER A 510 -9.77 0.82 -19.42
CA SER A 510 -8.70 -0.03 -18.89
C SER A 510 -9.00 -1.52 -19.05
N ASP A 511 -10.23 -1.89 -19.41
CA ASP A 511 -10.54 -3.22 -19.91
C ASP A 511 -10.00 -3.36 -21.35
N LYS A 512 -8.95 -4.17 -21.49
CA LYS A 512 -8.22 -4.35 -22.75
C LYS A 512 -8.04 -5.83 -23.03
N LEU A 513 -8.65 -6.27 -24.12
CA LEU A 513 -8.57 -7.63 -24.60
C LEU A 513 -7.44 -7.79 -25.61
N TYR A 514 -6.62 -8.83 -25.43
CA TYR A 514 -5.51 -9.17 -26.31
C TYR A 514 -5.67 -10.58 -26.85
N TYR A 515 -5.31 -10.77 -28.12
CA TYR A 515 -5.30 -12.06 -28.79
C TYR A 515 -3.91 -12.37 -29.34
N THR A 516 -3.35 -13.51 -28.92
CA THR A 516 -2.07 -14.02 -29.42
C THR A 516 -2.33 -14.98 -30.59
N LYS A 517 -1.83 -14.61 -31.77
CA LYS A 517 -1.91 -15.41 -33.00
C LYS A 517 -0.92 -16.59 -32.95
N LEU A 518 -1.07 -17.52 -33.89
CA LEU A 518 -0.21 -18.71 -34.01
C LEU A 518 1.26 -18.37 -34.29
N ASP A 519 1.51 -17.24 -34.94
CA ASP A 519 2.87 -16.71 -35.21
C ASP A 519 3.50 -16.02 -33.98
N GLY A 520 2.82 -16.01 -32.83
CA GLY A 520 3.26 -15.36 -31.60
C GLY A 520 2.96 -13.86 -31.52
N THR A 521 2.40 -13.25 -32.57
CA THR A 521 2.04 -11.84 -32.54
C THR A 521 0.81 -11.60 -31.67
N THR A 522 0.91 -10.66 -30.73
CA THR A 522 -0.21 -10.26 -29.86
C THR A 522 -0.85 -8.99 -30.41
N VAL A 523 -2.16 -9.02 -30.65
CA VAL A 523 -2.94 -7.88 -31.12
C VAL A 523 -4.02 -7.52 -30.10
N GLN A 524 -4.28 -6.23 -29.90
CA GLN A 524 -5.45 -5.79 -29.15
C GLN A 524 -6.69 -5.98 -30.03
N VAL A 525 -7.75 -6.53 -29.46
CA VAL A 525 -9.02 -6.77 -30.16
C VAL A 525 -10.17 -6.16 -29.34
N ASP A 526 -11.25 -5.82 -30.02
CA ASP A 526 -12.44 -5.31 -29.35
C ASP A 526 -13.22 -6.44 -28.68
N HIS A 527 -13.96 -6.10 -27.63
CA HIS A 527 -14.89 -7.03 -26.98
C HIS A 527 -16.08 -7.28 -27.92
N PRO A 528 -16.59 -8.52 -28.00
CA PRO A 528 -17.79 -8.81 -28.78
C PRO A 528 -18.97 -7.99 -28.24
N LEU A 529 -19.76 -7.44 -29.16
CA LEU A 529 -20.95 -6.65 -28.80
C LEU A 529 -22.15 -7.56 -28.52
N PRO A 530 -23.04 -7.18 -27.59
CA PRO A 530 -24.28 -7.89 -27.39
C PRO A 530 -25.18 -7.81 -28.63
N THR A 531 -25.83 -8.91 -28.98
CA THR A 531 -26.79 -8.98 -30.09
C THR A 531 -28.12 -9.59 -29.63
N GLY A 532 -29.21 -9.24 -30.31
CA GLY A 532 -30.55 -9.76 -30.01
C GLY A 532 -31.01 -9.45 -28.57
N HIS A 533 -31.58 -10.45 -27.88
CA HIS A 533 -32.09 -10.30 -26.51
C HIS A 533 -31.00 -9.91 -25.50
N ALA A 534 -29.74 -10.26 -25.75
CA ALA A 534 -28.62 -9.91 -24.88
C ALA A 534 -28.33 -8.39 -24.90
N ALA A 535 -28.71 -7.67 -25.96
CA ALA A 535 -28.58 -6.22 -26.03
C ALA A 535 -29.61 -5.49 -25.16
N LEU A 536 -30.78 -6.12 -24.92
CA LEU A 536 -31.84 -5.54 -24.08
C LEU A 536 -31.52 -5.63 -22.59
N SER A 537 -30.78 -6.65 -22.17
CA SER A 537 -30.36 -6.86 -20.78
C SER A 537 -28.96 -6.31 -20.48
N HIS A 538 -28.21 -5.88 -21.50
CA HIS A 538 -26.88 -5.31 -21.31
C HIS A 538 -26.96 -3.91 -20.69
N ARG A 539 -26.20 -3.71 -19.61
CA ARG A 539 -25.99 -2.39 -19.00
C ARG A 539 -24.48 -2.16 -18.89
N ASP A 540 -24.03 -1.05 -19.47
CA ASP A 540 -22.64 -0.65 -19.37
C ASP A 540 -22.24 -0.44 -17.91
N GLY A 541 -21.03 -0.88 -17.56
CA GLY A 541 -20.51 -0.78 -16.20
C GLY A 541 -21.01 -1.86 -15.23
N GLN A 542 -22.11 -2.56 -15.53
CA GLN A 542 -22.62 -3.62 -14.67
C GLN A 542 -21.93 -4.98 -14.90
N PRO A 543 -21.66 -5.73 -13.82
CA PRO A 543 -21.03 -7.04 -13.89
C PRO A 543 -22.01 -8.11 -14.39
N LYS A 544 -21.53 -9.02 -15.24
CA LYS A 544 -22.27 -10.21 -15.64
C LYS A 544 -21.82 -11.42 -14.83
N ILE A 545 -22.76 -12.31 -14.50
CA ILE A 545 -22.45 -13.60 -13.87
C ILE A 545 -22.32 -14.67 -14.95
N HIS A 546 -21.24 -15.43 -14.88
CA HIS A 546 -20.96 -16.57 -15.74
C HIS A 546 -20.84 -17.83 -14.90
N TYR A 547 -21.20 -18.96 -15.49
CA TYR A 547 -21.19 -20.26 -14.82
C TYR A 547 -20.27 -21.19 -15.60
N GLY A 548 -19.29 -21.81 -14.92
CA GLY A 548 -18.44 -22.82 -15.53
C GLY A 548 -17.30 -23.27 -14.63
N VAL A 549 -16.38 -24.04 -15.20
CA VAL A 549 -15.23 -24.61 -14.48
C VAL A 549 -14.24 -23.51 -14.10
N VAL A 550 -13.73 -23.56 -12.87
CA VAL A 550 -12.60 -22.73 -12.44
C VAL A 550 -11.32 -23.54 -12.54
N GLY A 551 -10.31 -23.01 -13.24
CA GLY A 551 -9.07 -23.71 -13.54
C GLY A 551 -7.86 -23.12 -12.82
N THR A 552 -6.80 -23.91 -12.72
CA THR A 552 -5.46 -23.40 -12.39
C THR A 552 -4.37 -24.24 -13.06
N GLY A 553 -3.14 -23.72 -13.07
CA GLY A 553 -1.98 -24.47 -13.53
C GLY A 553 -0.80 -23.58 -13.88
N LYS A 554 0.31 -23.73 -13.15
CA LYS A 554 1.53 -22.94 -13.36
C LYS A 554 2.16 -23.12 -14.74
N LEU A 555 1.97 -24.30 -15.35
CA LEU A 555 2.52 -24.64 -16.67
C LEU A 555 1.75 -23.94 -17.80
N ILE A 556 0.43 -23.87 -17.69
CA ILE A 556 -0.43 -23.24 -18.70
C ILE A 556 -0.49 -21.72 -18.54
N ALA A 557 -0.34 -21.19 -17.32
CA ALA A 557 -0.39 -19.75 -17.04
C ALA A 557 0.67 -18.94 -17.80
N ARG A 558 1.79 -19.57 -18.20
CA ARG A 558 2.92 -18.90 -18.86
C ARG A 558 2.76 -18.77 -20.39
N THR A 559 1.83 -19.49 -20.99
CA THR A 559 1.69 -19.58 -22.44
C THR A 559 0.23 -19.43 -22.84
N ASP A 560 -0.13 -18.31 -23.48
CA ASP A 560 -1.53 -18.01 -23.83
C ASP A 560 -2.18 -19.09 -24.70
N ASN A 561 -1.42 -19.73 -25.60
CA ASN A 561 -1.93 -20.82 -26.44
C ASN A 561 -2.29 -22.05 -25.61
N LEU A 562 -1.42 -22.47 -24.66
CA LEU A 562 -1.72 -23.59 -23.76
C LEU A 562 -2.89 -23.28 -22.84
N LYS A 563 -2.95 -22.05 -22.30
CA LYS A 563 -4.06 -21.60 -21.46
C LYS A 563 -5.39 -21.65 -22.21
N ARG A 564 -5.43 -21.15 -23.44
CA ARG A 564 -6.63 -21.16 -24.29
C ARG A 564 -7.04 -22.58 -24.65
N ASP A 565 -6.10 -23.40 -25.08
CA ASP A 565 -6.32 -24.80 -25.45
C ASP A 565 -6.86 -25.59 -24.25
N PHE A 566 -6.21 -25.48 -23.09
CA PHE A 566 -6.67 -26.07 -21.84
C PHE A 566 -8.08 -25.59 -21.45
N ALA A 567 -8.34 -24.28 -21.54
CA ALA A 567 -9.63 -23.72 -21.19
C ALA A 567 -10.75 -24.19 -22.13
N GLN A 568 -10.45 -24.33 -23.42
CA GLN A 568 -11.40 -24.84 -24.41
C GLN A 568 -11.70 -26.32 -24.20
N MET A 569 -10.67 -27.14 -23.94
CA MET A 569 -10.83 -28.59 -23.72
C MET A 569 -11.61 -28.91 -22.44
N ASN A 570 -11.47 -28.09 -21.40
CA ASN A 570 -12.03 -28.35 -20.07
C ASN A 570 -13.14 -27.37 -19.67
N ASN A 571 -13.69 -26.60 -20.62
CA ASN A 571 -14.77 -25.63 -20.39
C ASN A 571 -14.50 -24.63 -19.24
N VAL A 572 -13.23 -24.20 -19.11
CA VAL A 572 -12.80 -23.26 -18.07
C VAL A 572 -13.29 -21.85 -18.40
N LYS A 573 -13.86 -21.16 -17.39
CA LYS A 573 -14.36 -19.79 -17.49
C LYS A 573 -13.54 -18.78 -16.70
N ALA A 574 -12.88 -19.23 -15.64
CA ALA A 574 -11.93 -18.43 -14.89
C ALA A 574 -10.73 -19.25 -14.49
N PHE A 575 -9.58 -18.60 -14.38
CA PHE A 575 -8.37 -19.11 -13.79
C PHE A 575 -8.11 -18.45 -12.44
N ASP A 576 -7.38 -19.17 -11.61
CA ASP A 576 -7.08 -18.76 -10.24
C ASP A 576 -5.64 -19.11 -9.85
N VAL A 577 -5.14 -18.51 -8.76
CA VAL A 577 -3.76 -18.61 -8.27
C VAL A 577 -3.41 -19.92 -7.56
N ASP A 578 -4.34 -20.89 -7.55
CA ASP A 578 -4.26 -22.25 -7.01
C ASP A 578 -4.84 -22.44 -5.59
N PHE A 579 -5.98 -23.13 -5.52
CA PHE A 579 -6.66 -23.55 -4.29
C PHE A 579 -6.70 -25.08 -4.13
N SER A 580 -5.91 -25.85 -4.89
CA SER A 580 -5.97 -27.33 -4.83
C SER A 580 -5.81 -27.85 -3.40
N CYS A 581 -4.83 -27.32 -2.67
CA CYS A 581 -4.57 -27.68 -1.27
C CYS A 581 -5.73 -27.35 -0.31
N VAL A 582 -6.45 -26.27 -0.57
CA VAL A 582 -7.64 -25.90 0.22
C VAL A 582 -8.75 -26.94 -0.02
N LEU A 583 -8.96 -27.33 -1.27
CA LEU A 583 -9.94 -28.35 -1.65
C LEU A 583 -9.57 -29.74 -1.10
N ASP A 584 -8.29 -30.13 -1.18
CA ASP A 584 -7.78 -31.37 -0.58
C ASP A 584 -8.02 -31.38 0.94
N SER A 585 -7.85 -30.23 1.60
CA SER A 585 -8.14 -30.08 3.03
C SER A 585 -9.64 -30.20 3.34
N LEU A 586 -10.52 -29.68 2.49
CA LEU A 586 -11.98 -29.86 2.64
C LEU A 586 -12.38 -31.33 2.50
N GLU A 587 -11.87 -32.01 1.48
CA GLU A 587 -12.11 -33.45 1.25
C GLU A 587 -11.60 -34.29 2.42
N GLY A 588 -10.38 -34.03 2.89
CA GLY A 588 -9.79 -34.71 4.04
C GLY A 588 -10.57 -34.51 5.34
N ASN A 589 -11.26 -33.37 5.50
CA ASN A 589 -12.14 -33.09 6.63
C ASN A 589 -13.61 -33.51 6.39
N ARG A 590 -13.91 -34.20 5.27
CA ARG A 590 -15.26 -34.65 4.88
C ARG A 590 -16.29 -33.51 4.77
N ASN A 591 -15.83 -32.31 4.42
CA ASN A 591 -16.73 -31.24 4.03
C ASN A 591 -16.94 -31.28 2.52
N GLU A 592 -18.08 -31.82 2.09
CA GLU A 592 -18.40 -32.06 0.68
C GLU A 592 -19.35 -30.99 0.11
N SER A 593 -19.36 -29.78 0.66
CA SER A 593 -20.25 -28.70 0.22
C SER A 593 -19.49 -27.40 0.04
N PHE A 594 -18.98 -27.17 -1.17
CA PHE A 594 -18.24 -25.95 -1.50
C PHE A 594 -18.65 -25.31 -2.82
N LEU A 595 -18.38 -24.02 -2.94
CA LEU A 595 -18.59 -23.24 -4.16
C LEU A 595 -17.47 -22.20 -4.32
N ILE A 596 -17.05 -21.96 -5.56
CA ILE A 596 -16.00 -21.01 -5.90
C ILE A 596 -16.62 -19.82 -6.64
N ILE A 597 -16.34 -18.61 -6.18
CA ILE A 597 -16.85 -17.35 -6.73
C ILE A 597 -15.67 -16.43 -7.01
N ARG A 598 -15.44 -16.11 -8.29
CA ARG A 598 -14.31 -15.29 -8.74
C ARG A 598 -14.77 -14.04 -9.47
N GLY A 599 -14.46 -12.89 -8.89
CA GLY A 599 -14.52 -11.61 -9.59
C GLY A 599 -13.34 -11.48 -10.55
N ILE A 600 -13.59 -11.04 -11.77
CA ILE A 600 -12.58 -11.04 -12.81
C ILE A 600 -11.72 -9.78 -12.75
N ALA A 601 -10.45 -9.93 -12.39
CA ALA A 601 -9.48 -8.83 -12.26
C ALA A 601 -8.50 -8.74 -13.45
N ASP A 602 -8.29 -9.83 -14.19
CA ASP A 602 -7.51 -9.83 -15.42
C ASP A 602 -7.91 -10.97 -16.37
N TYR A 603 -7.10 -11.23 -17.40
CA TYR A 603 -7.25 -12.35 -18.35
C TYR A 603 -6.17 -13.42 -18.18
N GLN A 604 -5.55 -13.49 -16.99
CA GLN A 604 -4.52 -14.43 -16.62
C GLN A 604 -5.02 -15.29 -15.47
N ASP A 605 -4.66 -14.96 -14.23
CA ASP A 605 -4.95 -15.70 -13.01
C ASP A 605 -5.42 -14.78 -11.87
N GLY A 606 -5.71 -13.51 -12.16
CA GLY A 606 -6.16 -12.52 -11.18
C GLY A 606 -5.04 -11.79 -10.45
N ILE A 607 -3.77 -11.94 -10.86
CA ILE A 607 -2.60 -11.30 -10.22
C ILE A 607 -2.50 -9.79 -10.51
N LYS A 608 -3.07 -9.29 -11.62
CA LYS A 608 -2.97 -7.85 -11.95
C LYS A 608 -3.87 -7.01 -11.05
N LYS A 609 -3.25 -6.06 -10.35
CA LYS A 609 -3.87 -5.34 -9.23
C LYS A 609 -4.93 -4.31 -9.58
N GLU A 610 -4.91 -3.74 -10.78
CA GLU A 610 -5.75 -2.57 -11.12
C GLU A 610 -7.24 -2.81 -10.87
N TRP A 611 -7.73 -4.00 -11.18
CA TRP A 611 -9.13 -4.38 -11.04
C TRP A 611 -9.43 -5.22 -9.79
N GLN A 612 -8.41 -5.66 -9.04
CA GLN A 612 -8.60 -6.58 -7.90
C GLN A 612 -9.59 -6.06 -6.86
N PRO A 613 -9.51 -4.80 -6.38
CA PRO A 613 -10.45 -4.31 -5.36
C PRO A 613 -11.90 -4.35 -5.84
N TYR A 614 -12.19 -3.79 -7.02
CA TYR A 614 -13.55 -3.79 -7.57
C TYR A 614 -14.06 -5.21 -7.84
N ALA A 615 -13.24 -6.06 -8.47
CA ALA A 615 -13.58 -7.46 -8.74
C ALA A 615 -13.91 -8.22 -7.44
N ALA A 616 -13.15 -7.99 -6.37
CA ALA A 616 -13.41 -8.58 -5.07
C ALA A 616 -14.77 -8.17 -4.49
N VAL A 617 -15.14 -6.89 -4.57
CA VAL A 617 -16.44 -6.39 -4.09
C VAL A 617 -17.60 -6.98 -4.87
N VAL A 618 -17.47 -7.07 -6.20
CA VAL A 618 -18.53 -7.68 -7.02
C VAL A 618 -18.71 -9.16 -6.68
N ALA A 619 -17.61 -9.91 -6.49
CA ALA A 619 -17.68 -11.31 -6.07
C ALA A 619 -18.33 -11.46 -4.69
N ALA A 620 -17.97 -10.61 -3.73
CA ALA A 620 -18.54 -10.60 -2.39
C ALA A 620 -20.03 -10.22 -2.39
N ALA A 621 -20.45 -9.28 -3.24
CA ALA A 621 -21.86 -8.89 -3.38
C ALA A 621 -22.72 -10.03 -3.96
N TYR A 622 -22.18 -10.76 -4.94
CA TYR A 622 -22.83 -11.99 -5.43
C TYR A 622 -22.92 -13.05 -4.33
N MET A 623 -21.84 -13.27 -3.58
CA MET A 623 -21.82 -14.18 -2.43
C MET A 623 -22.92 -13.82 -1.39
N LYS A 624 -23.04 -12.54 -1.01
CA LYS A 624 -24.10 -12.07 -0.10
C LYS A 624 -25.49 -12.44 -0.61
N SER A 625 -25.73 -12.17 -1.89
CA SER A 625 -27.01 -12.47 -2.56
C SER A 625 -27.32 -13.96 -2.59
N LEU A 626 -26.31 -14.80 -2.80
CA LEU A 626 -26.43 -16.25 -2.78
C LEU A 626 -26.79 -16.76 -1.39
N ILE A 627 -26.11 -16.30 -0.34
CA ILE A 627 -26.40 -16.69 1.05
C ILE A 627 -27.81 -16.24 1.45
N MET A 628 -28.26 -15.06 1.01
CA MET A 628 -29.60 -14.59 1.27
C MET A 628 -30.70 -15.41 0.55
N ALA A 629 -30.35 -16.08 -0.55
CA ALA A 629 -31.26 -16.93 -1.32
C ALA A 629 -31.31 -18.39 -0.84
N MET A 630 -30.42 -18.79 0.07
CA MET A 630 -30.46 -20.10 0.76
C MET A 630 -31.61 -20.15 1.77
#